data_AF-A0A8X7XB97-F1
#
_entry.id   AF-A0A8X7XB97-F1
#
_cell.length_a   1.000
_cell.length_b   1.000
_cell.length_c   1.000
_cell.angle_alpha   90.00
_cell.angle_beta   90.00
_cell.angle_gamma   90.00
#
_symmetry.space_group_name_H-M   'P 1'
#
loop_
_entity.id
_entity.type
_entity.pdbx_description
1 polymer ?
#
loop_
_entity_poly.entity_id
_entity_poly.type
_entity_poly.pdbx_seq_one_letter_code
_entity_poly.pdbx_strand_id
1 'polypeptide(L)'
;MCNLEVQKNFINVSLIAKYEGLIKWIFQAWKASVEIGIMVVNVDMKGKVTISSNSWTEKFDASKDRLKIFAQNALFVLEMISNIANISQKMFFALSSLLVLIHLTMYLRKYLNNKEFENIYITKRFMDFDEKVKAAGKPHVLPLTEKEKKTYITINFSSLSIKSVKTMKKFFIPVFIDITTWLSLMGVDYFLYWLILRTNVYFRTFSPVDVPLWSPVKEESLIFGAFSVDSNSGIKNFSFSMALFEETCVPKPTMFIYNSLAPLSILCIFLIMLGLLSCKLLELKVLVVSYFFPEIEEQRIECLHQKIIKNRENTYKFSEYKVFTVQIN
;
A
#
# COMPACT_ATOMS: atom_id res chain seq x y z
N MET A 1 -0.06 9.01 25.29
CA MET A 1 -0.91 8.46 26.38
C MET A 1 -0.06 7.75 27.42
N CYS A 2 0.56 6.60 27.11
CA CYS A 2 1.44 5.85 28.02
C CYS A 2 2.47 6.74 28.76
N ASN A 3 3.25 7.55 28.01
CA ASN A 3 4.26 8.42 28.62
C ASN A 3 3.68 9.43 29.62
N LEU A 4 2.55 10.04 29.30
CA LEU A 4 1.88 11.01 30.18
C LEU A 4 1.32 10.36 31.45
N GLU A 5 0.88 9.10 31.37
CA GLU A 5 0.37 8.34 32.51
C GLU A 5 1.50 7.92 33.46
N VAL A 6 2.64 7.47 32.91
CA VAL A 6 3.85 7.20 33.68
C VAL A 6 4.36 8.46 34.36
N GLN A 7 4.43 9.59 33.64
CA GLN A 7 4.84 10.87 34.20
C GLN A 7 3.90 11.38 35.30
N LYS A 8 2.58 11.23 35.13
CA LYS A 8 1.58 11.57 36.16
C LYS A 8 1.82 10.77 37.45
N ASN A 9 2.03 9.46 37.32
CA ASN A 9 2.29 8.60 38.48
C ASN A 9 3.62 8.93 39.15
N PHE A 10 4.65 9.23 38.34
CA PHE A 10 5.94 9.67 38.84
C PHE A 10 5.83 10.96 39.65
N ILE A 11 5.16 12.00 39.11
CA ILE A 11 4.98 13.28 39.81
C ILE A 11 4.25 13.10 41.14
N ASN A 12 3.15 12.33 41.15
CA ASN A 12 2.34 12.12 42.35
C ASN A 12 3.05 11.32 43.44
N VAL A 13 3.89 10.35 43.07
CA VAL A 13 4.54 9.46 44.05
C VAL A 13 5.92 9.96 44.45
N SER A 14 6.77 10.35 43.51
CA SER A 14 8.19 10.61 43.77
C SER A 14 8.48 12.07 44.14
N LEU A 15 7.81 13.01 43.48
CA LEU A 15 8.06 14.45 43.62
C LEU A 15 7.42 14.99 44.90
N ILE A 16 6.17 14.58 45.16
CA ILE A 16 5.44 14.94 46.39
C ILE A 16 6.14 14.37 47.64
N ALA A 17 6.58 13.10 47.60
CA ALA A 17 7.27 12.48 48.74
C ALA A 17 8.60 13.17 49.08
N LYS A 18 9.36 13.61 48.07
CA LYS A 18 10.60 14.36 48.31
C LYS A 18 10.33 15.79 48.80
N TYR A 19 9.27 16.44 48.35
CA TYR A 19 8.86 17.75 48.89
C TYR A 19 8.41 17.65 50.35
N GLU A 20 7.69 16.58 50.71
CA GLU A 20 7.34 16.27 52.10
C GLU A 20 8.61 16.06 52.96
N GLY A 21 9.61 15.35 52.44
CA GLY A 21 10.91 15.19 53.09
C GLY A 21 11.66 16.50 53.30
N LEU A 22 11.60 17.42 52.33
CA LEU A 22 12.21 18.75 52.43
C LEU A 22 11.51 19.62 53.49
N ILE A 23 10.18 19.63 53.52
CA ILE A 23 9.42 20.33 54.57
C ILE A 23 9.72 19.78 55.95
N LYS A 24 9.77 18.44 56.11
CA LYS A 24 10.16 17.80 57.37
C LYS A 24 11.57 18.19 57.80
N TRP A 25 12.50 18.27 56.86
CA TRP A 25 13.88 18.68 57.15
C TRP A 25 13.96 20.15 57.61
N ILE A 26 13.29 21.08 56.91
CA ILE A 26 13.22 22.49 57.32
C ILE A 26 12.60 22.61 58.72
N PHE A 27 11.52 21.87 58.99
CA PHE A 27 10.86 21.85 60.29
C PHE A 27 11.77 21.31 61.40
N GLN A 28 12.52 20.23 61.14
CA GLN A 28 13.49 19.68 62.10
C GLN A 28 14.64 20.65 62.37
N ALA A 29 15.17 21.32 61.35
CA ALA A 29 16.23 22.33 61.50
C ALA A 29 15.75 23.54 62.31
N TRP A 30 14.53 24.01 62.06
CA TRP A 30 13.91 25.07 62.86
C TRP A 30 13.68 24.65 64.30
N LYS A 31 13.11 23.45 64.53
CA LYS A 31 12.86 22.91 65.87
C LYS A 31 14.14 22.77 66.69
N ALA A 32 15.21 22.22 66.09
CA ALA A 32 16.51 22.11 66.75
C ALA A 32 17.06 23.49 67.16
N SER A 33 16.85 24.52 66.34
CA SER A 33 17.29 25.89 66.65
C SER A 33 16.49 26.53 67.80
N VAL A 34 15.18 26.24 67.89
CA VAL A 34 14.30 26.75 68.95
C VAL A 34 14.53 26.03 70.29
N GLU A 35 14.80 24.72 70.28
CA GLU A 35 15.10 23.95 71.49
C GLU A 35 16.44 24.32 72.13
N ILE A 36 17.40 24.83 71.35
CA ILE A 36 18.67 25.40 71.85
C ILE A 36 18.44 26.75 72.57
N GLY A 37 17.30 27.41 72.32
CA GLY A 37 16.90 28.70 72.91
C GLY A 37 15.66 28.62 73.82
N ILE A 38 15.75 27.89 74.94
CA ILE A 38 14.88 28.01 76.14
C ILE A 38 13.35 27.75 75.94
N MET A 39 12.86 27.33 74.78
CA MET A 39 11.46 26.87 74.63
C MET A 39 11.35 25.47 74.00
N VAL A 40 10.76 24.53 74.75
CA VAL A 40 10.34 23.22 74.22
C VAL A 40 9.00 23.40 73.51
N VAL A 41 9.02 23.42 72.17
CA VAL A 41 7.82 23.54 71.35
C VAL A 41 7.43 22.16 70.81
N ASN A 42 6.32 21.60 71.30
CA ASN A 42 5.72 20.36 70.80
C ASN A 42 4.71 20.67 69.70
N VAL A 43 5.17 20.63 68.45
CA VAL A 43 4.30 20.69 67.26
C VAL A 43 4.49 19.41 66.45
N ASP A 44 3.40 18.68 66.23
CA ASP A 44 3.36 17.42 65.48
C ASP A 44 2.79 17.71 64.07
N MET A 45 3.63 17.61 63.03
CA MET A 45 3.19 17.79 61.64
C MET A 45 2.49 16.52 61.12
N LYS A 46 1.18 16.42 61.35
CA LYS A 46 0.30 15.37 60.77
C LYS A 46 -0.55 15.86 59.59
N GLY A 47 -0.01 16.76 58.77
CA GLY A 47 -0.72 17.28 57.58
C GLY A 47 -0.49 16.41 56.35
N LYS A 48 -1.52 15.69 55.88
CA LYS A 48 -1.50 15.03 54.57
C LYS A 48 -1.70 16.09 53.48
N VAL A 49 -0.66 16.43 52.73
CA VAL A 49 -0.75 17.40 51.62
C VAL A 49 -1.44 16.71 50.43
N THR A 50 -2.73 16.97 50.25
CA THR A 50 -3.49 16.57 49.05
C THR A 50 -3.52 17.73 48.06
N ILE A 51 -2.69 17.66 47.02
CA ILE A 51 -2.72 18.63 45.92
C ILE A 51 -3.91 18.27 45.01
N SER A 52 -4.95 19.12 44.96
CA SER A 52 -6.12 18.92 44.10
C SER A 52 -5.80 19.31 42.64
N SER A 53 -5.41 18.34 41.82
CA SER A 53 -5.08 18.56 40.41
C SER A 53 -6.28 18.38 39.45
N ASN A 54 -7.49 18.78 39.85
CA ASN A 54 -8.72 18.44 39.12
C ASN A 54 -8.73 18.97 37.66
N SER A 55 -8.10 20.13 37.41
CA SER A 55 -8.02 20.75 36.07
C SER A 55 -7.21 19.93 35.06
N TRP A 56 -6.09 19.35 35.47
CA TRP A 56 -5.22 18.59 34.57
C TRP A 56 -5.76 17.18 34.31
N THR A 57 -6.41 16.56 35.30
CA THR A 57 -7.09 15.27 35.13
C THR A 57 -8.26 15.39 34.16
N GLU A 58 -9.05 16.45 34.27
CA GLU A 58 -10.16 16.71 33.34
C GLU A 58 -9.67 16.91 31.90
N LYS A 59 -8.58 17.67 31.69
CA LYS A 59 -7.97 17.83 30.36
C LYS A 59 -7.42 16.53 29.78
N PHE A 60 -6.88 15.66 30.64
CA PHE A 60 -6.36 14.36 30.26
C PHE A 60 -7.48 13.40 29.84
N ASP A 61 -8.52 13.31 30.65
CA ASP A 61 -9.69 12.47 30.39
C ASP A 61 -10.44 12.94 29.13
N ALA A 62 -10.61 14.26 28.97
CA ALA A 62 -11.16 14.84 27.74
C ALA A 62 -10.34 14.49 26.49
N SER A 63 -9.00 14.42 26.60
CA SER A 63 -8.13 14.01 25.50
C SER A 63 -8.20 12.52 25.21
N LYS A 64 -8.41 11.69 26.24
CA LYS A 64 -8.66 10.25 26.10
C LYS A 64 -9.96 9.98 25.36
N ASP A 65 -11.01 10.70 25.73
CA ASP A 65 -12.33 10.52 25.12
C ASP A 65 -12.34 11.02 23.68
N ARG A 66 -11.65 12.14 23.37
CA ARG A 66 -11.44 12.57 21.97
C ARG A 66 -10.75 11.51 21.11
N LEU A 67 -9.71 10.85 21.63
CA LEU A 67 -9.01 9.79 20.89
C LEU A 67 -9.87 8.54 20.69
N LYS A 68 -10.68 8.16 21.68
CA LYS A 68 -11.64 7.05 21.55
C LYS A 68 -12.69 7.35 20.49
N ILE A 69 -13.27 8.55 20.51
CA ILE A 69 -14.26 8.99 19.51
C ILE A 69 -13.65 8.96 18.11
N PHE A 70 -12.41 9.46 17.94
CA PHE A 70 -11.72 9.40 16.65
C PHE A 70 -11.51 7.96 16.17
N ALA A 71 -11.05 7.06 17.04
CA ALA A 71 -10.85 5.66 16.69
C ALA A 71 -12.16 4.95 16.31
N GLN A 72 -13.24 5.22 17.05
CA GLN A 72 -14.58 4.69 16.73
C GLN A 72 -15.10 5.21 15.40
N ASN A 73 -14.94 6.51 15.13
CA ASN A 73 -15.31 7.10 13.84
C ASN A 73 -14.51 6.49 12.68
N ALA A 74 -13.21 6.25 12.88
CA ALA A 74 -12.37 5.61 11.87
C ALA A 74 -12.81 4.16 11.58
N LEU A 75 -13.12 3.37 12.62
CA LEU A 75 -13.65 2.01 12.47
C LEU A 75 -14.98 1.99 11.73
N PHE A 76 -15.88 2.92 12.05
CA PHE A 76 -17.16 3.05 11.37
C PHE A 76 -17.00 3.39 9.88
N VAL A 77 -16.08 4.30 9.54
CA VAL A 77 -15.76 4.63 8.15
C VAL A 77 -15.20 3.42 7.40
N LEU A 78 -14.31 2.63 8.03
CA LEU A 78 -13.77 1.42 7.43
C LEU A 78 -14.86 0.37 7.15
N GLU A 79 -15.80 0.20 8.08
CA GLU A 79 -16.94 -0.72 7.90
C GLU A 79 -17.88 -0.26 6.77
N MET A 80 -18.15 1.04 6.70
CA MET A 80 -18.91 1.63 5.59
C MET A 80 -18.23 1.40 4.24
N ILE A 81 -16.92 1.64 4.14
CA ILE A 81 -16.14 1.39 2.92
C ILE A 81 -16.21 -0.09 2.53
N SER A 82 -16.07 -1.00 3.49
CA SER A 82 -16.17 -2.45 3.26
C SER A 82 -17.54 -2.85 2.70
N ASN A 83 -18.63 -2.34 3.29
CA ASN A 83 -19.99 -2.63 2.84
C ASN A 83 -20.25 -2.10 1.43
N ILE A 84 -19.82 -0.87 1.14
CA ILE A 84 -19.92 -0.26 -0.20
C ILE A 84 -19.09 -1.06 -1.20
N ALA A 85 -17.87 -1.48 -0.83
CA ALA A 85 -17.02 -2.31 -1.67
C ALA A 85 -17.66 -3.66 -2.01
N ASN A 86 -18.30 -4.32 -1.05
CA ASN A 86 -18.98 -5.59 -1.29
C ASN A 86 -20.16 -5.45 -2.26
N ILE A 87 -20.97 -4.40 -2.09
CA ILE A 87 -22.11 -4.11 -2.99
C ILE A 87 -21.60 -3.76 -4.39
N SER A 88 -20.58 -2.91 -4.49
CA SER A 88 -20.01 -2.49 -5.78
C SER A 88 -19.36 -3.65 -6.51
N GLN A 89 -18.68 -4.56 -5.81
CA GLN A 89 -18.15 -5.79 -6.38
C GLN A 89 -19.26 -6.64 -7.00
N LYS A 90 -20.35 -6.91 -6.26
CA LYS A 90 -21.48 -7.71 -6.78
C LYS A 90 -22.11 -7.08 -8.02
N MET A 91 -22.31 -5.76 -8.01
CA MET A 91 -22.83 -5.03 -9.18
C MET A 91 -21.87 -5.10 -10.37
N PHE A 92 -20.56 -4.94 -10.13
CA PHE A 92 -19.55 -5.02 -11.16
C PHE A 92 -19.50 -6.40 -11.81
N PHE A 93 -19.59 -7.48 -11.02
CA PHE A 93 -19.66 -8.85 -11.54
C PHE A 93 -20.91 -9.06 -12.41
N ALA A 94 -22.08 -8.61 -11.94
CA ALA A 94 -23.31 -8.71 -12.71
C ALA A 94 -23.22 -7.95 -14.04
N LEU A 95 -22.79 -6.69 -14.00
CA LEU A 95 -22.63 -5.86 -15.20
C LEU A 95 -21.58 -6.43 -16.17
N SER A 96 -20.43 -6.88 -15.65
CA SER A 96 -19.37 -7.50 -16.44
C SER A 96 -19.87 -8.75 -17.16
N SER A 97 -20.60 -9.63 -16.46
CA SER A 97 -21.19 -10.83 -17.05
C SER A 97 -22.16 -10.51 -18.19
N LEU A 98 -23.02 -9.50 -18.00
CA LEU A 98 -23.95 -9.04 -19.03
C LEU A 98 -23.20 -8.50 -20.26
N LEU A 99 -22.18 -7.68 -20.04
CA LEU A 99 -21.34 -7.14 -21.13
C LEU A 99 -20.62 -8.23 -21.90
N VAL A 100 -20.13 -9.27 -21.22
CA VAL A 100 -19.50 -10.43 -21.87
C VAL A 100 -20.51 -11.17 -22.75
N LEU A 101 -21.74 -11.39 -22.28
CA LEU A 101 -22.80 -12.03 -23.06
C LEU A 101 -23.19 -11.18 -24.28
N ILE A 102 -23.33 -9.87 -24.11
CA ILE A 102 -23.61 -8.95 -25.23
C ILE A 102 -22.45 -8.97 -26.24
N HIS A 103 -21.21 -8.93 -25.77
CA HIS A 103 -20.05 -8.98 -26.66
C HIS A 103 -19.97 -10.31 -27.43
N LEU A 104 -20.23 -11.44 -26.75
CA LEU A 104 -20.24 -12.77 -27.36
C LEU A 104 -21.34 -12.90 -28.43
N THR A 105 -22.56 -12.45 -28.13
CA THR A 105 -23.69 -12.49 -29.07
C THR A 105 -23.45 -11.60 -30.29
N MET A 106 -22.97 -10.37 -30.08
CA MET A 106 -22.58 -9.48 -31.19
C MET A 106 -21.43 -10.08 -32.02
N TYR A 107 -20.44 -10.67 -31.36
CA TYR A 107 -19.33 -11.35 -32.04
C TYR A 107 -19.85 -12.48 -32.93
N LEU A 108 -20.70 -13.35 -32.39
CA LEU A 108 -21.25 -14.48 -33.14
C LEU A 108 -22.10 -14.01 -34.31
N ARG A 109 -22.98 -13.01 -34.11
CA ARG A 109 -23.79 -12.42 -35.18
C ARG A 109 -22.91 -11.87 -36.32
N LYS A 110 -21.81 -11.19 -35.97
CA LYS A 110 -20.88 -10.66 -36.96
C LYS A 110 -20.06 -11.75 -37.64
N TYR A 111 -19.68 -12.80 -36.91
CA TYR A 111 -18.98 -13.97 -37.44
C TYR A 111 -19.80 -14.70 -38.50
N LEU A 112 -21.09 -14.88 -38.26
CA LEU A 112 -22.00 -15.59 -39.16
C LEU A 112 -22.34 -14.77 -40.41
N ASN A 113 -22.49 -13.45 -40.27
CA ASN A 113 -22.98 -12.60 -41.37
C ASN A 113 -21.87 -12.00 -42.24
N ASN A 114 -20.63 -11.90 -41.74
CA ASN A 114 -19.53 -11.26 -42.45
C ASN A 114 -18.32 -12.19 -42.62
N LYS A 115 -18.10 -12.63 -43.85
CA LYS A 115 -17.01 -13.55 -44.22
C LYS A 115 -15.60 -12.92 -44.11
N GLU A 116 -15.50 -11.59 -44.15
CA GLU A 116 -14.23 -10.88 -43.99
C GLU A 116 -13.91 -10.54 -42.53
N PHE A 117 -14.89 -10.65 -41.63
CA PHE A 117 -14.72 -10.22 -40.24
C PHE A 117 -13.73 -11.12 -39.48
N GLU A 118 -12.63 -10.52 -39.01
CA GLU A 118 -11.54 -11.21 -38.30
C GLU A 118 -11.04 -12.49 -39.01
N ASN A 119 -11.19 -12.55 -40.34
CA ASN A 119 -10.75 -13.68 -41.14
C ASN A 119 -9.25 -13.56 -41.45
N ILE A 120 -8.44 -13.73 -40.41
CA ILE A 120 -6.97 -13.60 -40.46
C ILE A 120 -6.25 -14.86 -39.94
N TYR A 121 -7.01 -15.88 -39.54
CA TYR A 121 -6.49 -17.09 -38.91
C TYR A 121 -6.32 -18.19 -39.95
N ILE A 122 -5.14 -18.82 -39.95
CA ILE A 122 -4.85 -19.98 -40.77
C ILE A 122 -5.04 -21.21 -39.87
N THR A 123 -6.17 -21.88 -40.06
CA THR A 123 -6.59 -23.08 -39.33
C THR A 123 -6.09 -24.35 -40.02
N LYS A 124 -6.18 -25.51 -39.37
CA LYS A 124 -5.88 -26.80 -40.01
C LYS A 124 -6.74 -27.04 -41.27
N ARG A 125 -8.03 -26.73 -41.18
CA ARG A 125 -8.96 -26.82 -42.33
C ARG A 125 -8.54 -25.94 -43.50
N PHE A 126 -7.98 -24.76 -43.24
CA PHE A 126 -7.41 -23.90 -44.30
C PHE A 126 -6.22 -24.58 -44.99
N MET A 127 -5.33 -25.21 -44.22
CA MET A 127 -4.17 -25.93 -44.77
C MET A 127 -4.61 -27.12 -45.63
N ASP A 128 -5.60 -27.89 -45.16
CA ASP A 128 -6.17 -29.02 -45.92
C ASP A 128 -6.85 -28.54 -47.21
N PHE A 129 -7.53 -27.40 -47.18
CA PHE A 129 -8.14 -26.78 -48.36
C PHE A 129 -7.08 -26.33 -49.38
N ASP A 130 -6.02 -25.63 -48.92
CA ASP A 130 -4.91 -25.18 -49.78
C ASP A 130 -4.19 -26.36 -50.44
N GLU A 131 -4.01 -27.47 -49.72
CA GLU A 131 -3.43 -28.70 -50.26
C GLU A 131 -4.29 -29.32 -51.37
N LYS A 132 -5.63 -29.36 -51.19
CA LYS A 132 -6.55 -29.81 -52.24
C LYS A 132 -6.51 -28.92 -53.48
N VAL A 133 -6.44 -27.60 -53.30
CA VAL A 133 -6.32 -26.63 -54.40
C VAL A 133 -5.01 -26.82 -55.16
N LYS A 134 -3.91 -27.04 -54.42
CA LYS A 134 -2.59 -27.35 -54.98
C LYS A 134 -2.60 -28.65 -55.78
N ALA A 135 -3.22 -29.70 -55.26
CA ALA A 135 -3.37 -30.98 -55.95
C ALA A 135 -4.20 -30.84 -57.24
N ALA A 136 -5.16 -29.92 -57.28
CA ALA A 136 -5.94 -29.58 -58.47
C ALA A 136 -5.21 -28.65 -59.47
N GLY A 137 -3.93 -28.33 -59.25
CA GLY A 137 -3.12 -27.50 -60.14
C GLY A 137 -3.46 -26.01 -60.13
N LYS A 138 -4.25 -25.55 -59.14
CA LYS A 138 -4.63 -24.14 -58.98
C LYS A 138 -3.58 -23.38 -58.15
N PRO A 139 -3.51 -22.04 -58.26
CA PRO A 139 -2.60 -21.24 -57.45
C PRO A 139 -2.88 -21.44 -55.95
N HIS A 140 -1.84 -21.81 -55.21
CA HIS A 140 -1.87 -22.11 -53.78
C HIS A 140 -1.27 -20.98 -52.95
N VAL A 141 -1.63 -20.91 -51.68
CA VAL A 141 -1.28 -19.81 -50.77
C VAL A 141 -0.05 -20.12 -49.92
N LEU A 142 0.15 -21.35 -49.44
CA LEU A 142 1.26 -21.68 -48.54
C LEU A 142 2.55 -22.03 -49.32
N PRO A 143 3.77 -21.62 -48.91
CA PRO A 143 4.12 -20.96 -47.65
C PRO A 143 3.86 -19.44 -47.66
N LEU A 144 3.59 -18.89 -46.47
CA LEU A 144 3.42 -17.44 -46.28
C LEU A 144 4.77 -16.73 -46.30
N THR A 145 4.81 -15.56 -46.95
CA THR A 145 5.96 -14.65 -46.91
C THR A 145 6.10 -13.99 -45.52
N GLU A 146 7.30 -13.50 -45.17
CA GLU A 146 7.56 -12.83 -43.89
C GLU A 146 6.68 -11.59 -43.65
N LYS A 147 6.26 -10.91 -44.72
CA LYS A 147 5.29 -9.80 -44.64
C LYS A 147 3.89 -10.31 -44.31
N GLU A 148 3.46 -11.42 -44.91
CA GLU A 148 2.16 -12.05 -44.67
C GLU A 148 2.05 -12.65 -43.26
N LYS A 149 3.14 -13.24 -42.73
CA LYS A 149 3.19 -13.77 -41.35
C LYS A 149 2.93 -12.71 -40.26
N LYS A 150 3.10 -11.41 -40.58
CA LYS A 150 2.74 -10.31 -39.66
C LYS A 150 1.24 -10.00 -39.67
N THR A 151 0.55 -10.33 -40.75
CA THR A 151 -0.87 -10.02 -40.97
C THR A 151 -1.76 -11.19 -40.58
N TYR A 152 -1.40 -12.39 -41.04
CA TYR A 152 -2.13 -13.64 -40.83
C TYR A 152 -1.50 -14.47 -39.71
N ILE A 153 -2.34 -15.08 -38.88
CA ILE A 153 -1.92 -15.82 -37.70
C ILE A 153 -2.14 -17.31 -37.95
N THR A 154 -1.06 -18.08 -37.96
CA THR A 154 -1.14 -19.54 -37.96
C THR A 154 -1.45 -20.01 -36.55
N ILE A 155 -2.56 -20.74 -36.37
CA ILE A 155 -2.91 -21.30 -35.07
C ILE A 155 -1.97 -22.47 -34.80
N ASN A 156 -0.96 -22.23 -33.97
CA ASN A 156 -0.06 -23.27 -33.49
C ASN A 156 -0.08 -23.29 -31.96
N PHE A 157 -0.38 -24.45 -31.37
CA PHE A 157 -0.54 -24.57 -29.92
C PHE A 157 0.74 -24.16 -29.16
N SER A 158 1.92 -24.37 -29.76
CA SER A 158 3.21 -24.14 -29.11
C SER A 158 3.80 -22.73 -29.29
N SER A 159 3.33 -21.91 -30.22
CA SER A 159 3.97 -20.61 -30.53
C SER A 159 3.02 -19.44 -30.25
N LEU A 160 3.55 -18.40 -29.61
CA LEU A 160 2.83 -17.15 -29.40
C LEU A 160 2.96 -16.28 -30.68
N SER A 161 1.84 -15.82 -31.23
CA SER A 161 1.84 -15.00 -32.45
C SER A 161 2.39 -13.59 -32.21
N ILE A 162 3.20 -13.04 -33.12
CA ILE A 162 3.76 -11.68 -32.99
C ILE A 162 2.66 -10.61 -32.87
N LYS A 163 1.50 -10.85 -33.50
CA LYS A 163 0.33 -9.96 -33.39
C LYS A 163 -0.39 -10.13 -32.05
N SER A 164 -0.35 -11.32 -31.44
CA SER A 164 -0.85 -11.52 -30.08
C SER A 164 0.02 -10.79 -29.06
N VAL A 165 1.32 -10.58 -29.29
CA VAL A 165 2.18 -9.76 -28.40
C VAL A 165 1.71 -8.29 -28.29
N LYS A 166 1.22 -7.68 -29.38
CA LYS A 166 0.68 -6.31 -29.32
C LYS A 166 -0.63 -6.24 -28.52
N THR A 167 -1.47 -7.26 -28.66
CA THR A 167 -2.70 -7.41 -27.87
C THR A 167 -2.38 -7.75 -26.41
N MET A 168 -1.35 -8.56 -26.17
CA MET A 168 -0.82 -8.95 -24.87
C MET A 168 -0.37 -7.71 -24.10
N LYS A 169 0.33 -6.77 -24.72
CA LYS A 169 0.69 -5.50 -24.07
C LYS A 169 -0.52 -4.79 -23.45
N LYS A 170 -1.67 -4.74 -24.13
CA LYS A 170 -2.88 -4.12 -23.59
C LYS A 170 -3.42 -4.83 -22.34
N PHE A 171 -3.28 -6.15 -22.28
CA PHE A 171 -3.68 -6.94 -21.13
C PHE A 171 -2.74 -6.73 -19.92
N PHE A 172 -1.44 -6.57 -20.16
CA PHE A 172 -0.46 -6.38 -19.09
C PHE A 172 -0.36 -4.94 -18.56
N ILE A 173 -0.90 -3.92 -19.28
CA ILE A 173 -0.95 -2.54 -18.80
C ILE A 173 -1.65 -2.41 -17.43
N PRO A 174 -2.90 -2.87 -17.23
CA PRO A 174 -3.55 -2.77 -15.92
C PRO A 174 -2.80 -3.52 -14.84
N VAL A 175 -2.32 -4.74 -15.15
CA VAL A 175 -1.50 -5.55 -14.22
C VAL A 175 -0.25 -4.80 -13.77
N PHE A 176 0.43 -4.11 -14.69
CA PHE A 176 1.61 -3.32 -14.38
C PHE A 176 1.29 -2.10 -13.50
N ILE A 177 0.18 -1.40 -13.77
CA ILE A 177 -0.30 -0.28 -12.95
C ILE A 177 -0.60 -0.76 -11.54
N ASP A 178 -1.27 -1.91 -11.39
CA ASP A 178 -1.61 -2.49 -10.09
C ASP A 178 -0.35 -2.88 -9.31
N ILE A 179 0.60 -3.58 -9.94
CA ILE A 179 1.89 -3.93 -9.32
C ILE A 179 2.65 -2.68 -8.89
N THR A 180 2.67 -1.64 -9.72
CA THR A 180 3.35 -0.37 -9.40
C THR A 180 2.68 0.35 -8.23
N THR A 181 1.35 0.32 -8.18
CA THR A 181 0.56 0.89 -7.08
C THR A 181 0.85 0.17 -5.77
N TRP A 182 0.87 -1.16 -5.79
CA TRP A 182 1.25 -1.98 -4.65
C TRP A 182 2.68 -1.70 -4.18
N LEU A 183 3.64 -1.60 -5.10
CA LEU A 183 5.02 -1.28 -4.77
C LEU A 183 5.15 0.11 -4.13
N SER A 184 4.38 1.08 -4.63
CA SER A 184 4.31 2.43 -4.04
C SER A 184 3.77 2.40 -2.61
N LEU A 185 2.69 1.68 -2.35
CA LEU A 185 2.14 1.50 -1.00
C LEU A 185 3.16 0.87 -0.04
N MET A 186 3.86 -0.18 -0.48
CA MET A 186 4.95 -0.78 0.30
C MET A 186 6.08 0.22 0.58
N GLY A 187 6.38 1.11 -0.38
CA GLY A 187 7.34 2.19 -0.20
C GLY A 187 6.91 3.20 0.88
N VAL A 188 5.62 3.56 0.91
CA VAL A 188 5.05 4.44 1.94
C VAL A 188 5.12 3.78 3.32
N ASP A 189 4.77 2.50 3.42
CA ASP A 189 4.88 1.74 4.68
C ASP A 189 6.31 1.67 5.19
N TYR A 190 7.28 1.43 4.29
CA TYR A 190 8.70 1.46 4.62
C TYR A 190 9.17 2.84 5.07
N PHE A 191 8.71 3.90 4.40
CA PHE A 191 9.01 5.27 4.78
C PHE A 191 8.47 5.61 6.18
N LEU A 192 7.23 5.21 6.49
CA LEU A 192 6.65 5.36 7.83
C LEU A 192 7.42 4.56 8.89
N TYR A 193 7.80 3.32 8.58
CA TYR A 193 8.65 2.50 9.44
C TYR A 193 9.96 3.21 9.78
N TRP A 194 10.63 3.76 8.76
CA TRP A 194 11.88 4.50 8.91
C TRP A 194 11.70 5.79 9.72
N LEU A 195 10.61 6.54 9.49
CA LEU A 195 10.28 7.72 10.28
C LEU A 195 10.07 7.40 11.75
N ILE A 196 9.36 6.31 12.07
CA ILE A 196 9.14 5.88 13.47
C ILE A 196 10.48 5.49 14.10
N LEU A 197 11.33 4.73 13.40
CA LEU A 197 12.67 4.42 13.90
C LEU A 197 13.50 5.68 14.17
N ARG A 198 13.48 6.64 13.25
CA ARG A 198 14.27 7.86 13.39
C ARG A 198 13.76 8.73 14.54
N THR A 199 12.44 8.90 14.64
CA THR A 199 11.82 9.65 15.75
C THR A 199 12.07 8.96 17.10
N ASN A 200 12.04 7.62 17.17
CA ASN A 200 12.39 6.87 18.37
C ASN A 200 13.82 7.13 18.85
N VAL A 201 14.79 7.26 17.93
CA VAL A 201 16.16 7.64 18.29
C VAL A 201 16.18 9.03 18.90
N TYR A 202 15.49 10.01 18.29
CA TYR A 202 15.39 11.36 18.86
C TYR A 202 14.72 11.37 20.24
N PHE A 203 13.65 10.59 20.45
CA PHE A 203 12.98 10.51 21.76
C PHE A 203 13.87 9.93 22.87
N ARG A 204 14.77 9.00 22.53
CA ARG A 204 15.73 8.43 23.50
C ARG A 204 16.91 9.36 23.81
N THR A 205 17.22 10.29 22.91
CA THR A 205 18.36 11.21 23.06
C THR A 205 18.00 12.51 23.78
N PHE A 206 16.73 12.73 24.13
CA PHE A 206 16.37 13.87 24.97
C PHE A 206 16.99 13.70 26.37
N SER A 207 17.89 14.61 26.75
CA SER A 207 18.44 14.68 28.11
C SER A 207 17.32 14.76 29.14
N PRO A 208 17.48 14.13 30.31
CA PRO A 208 16.53 14.29 31.38
C PRO A 208 16.45 15.78 31.73
N VAL A 209 15.23 16.28 31.89
CA VAL A 209 15.03 17.66 32.31
C VAL A 209 15.30 17.73 33.80
N ASP A 210 16.39 18.41 34.15
CA ASP A 210 16.67 18.77 35.52
C ASP A 210 15.71 19.90 35.91
N VAL A 211 14.71 19.58 36.73
CA VAL A 211 13.84 20.61 37.31
C VAL A 211 14.53 21.11 38.58
N PRO A 212 15.08 22.34 38.60
CA PRO A 212 15.61 22.91 39.82
C PRO A 212 14.44 23.16 40.77
N LEU A 213 14.49 22.57 41.96
CA LEU A 213 13.54 22.91 43.01
C LEU A 213 13.83 24.36 43.43
N TRP A 214 12.94 25.29 43.09
CA TRP A 214 13.11 26.70 43.44
C TRP A 214 12.98 26.84 44.96
N SER A 215 14.10 26.91 45.67
CA SER A 215 14.12 27.34 47.06
C SER A 215 14.18 28.87 47.07
N PRO A 216 13.17 29.59 47.57
CA PRO A 216 13.31 31.00 47.87
C PRO A 216 14.08 31.13 49.19
N VAL A 217 15.32 30.66 49.22
CA VAL A 217 16.28 31.04 50.25
C VAL A 217 17.36 31.81 49.51
N LYS A 218 16.95 32.97 49.01
CA LYS A 218 17.90 33.96 48.50
C LYS A 218 18.61 34.53 49.73
N GLU A 219 19.91 34.50 49.65
CA GLU A 219 20.90 34.86 50.66
C GLU A 219 20.92 36.38 50.93
N GLU A 220 19.77 36.94 51.30
CA GLU A 220 19.65 38.31 51.81
C GLU A 220 18.79 38.25 53.07
N SER A 221 19.48 38.03 54.19
CA SER A 221 19.05 38.37 55.54
C SER A 221 17.55 38.16 55.86
N LEU A 222 17.15 36.91 56.09
CA LEU A 222 15.99 36.65 56.94
C LEU A 222 16.38 37.03 58.39
N ILE A 223 16.19 38.30 58.73
CA ILE A 223 16.16 38.77 60.12
C ILE A 223 14.82 38.29 60.71
N PHE A 224 14.71 37.00 60.96
CA PHE A 224 13.94 36.49 62.08
C PHE A 224 14.99 36.11 63.12
N GLY A 225 15.10 36.93 64.17
CA GLY A 225 16.17 36.83 65.17
C GLY A 225 16.37 35.39 65.65
N ALA A 226 17.64 34.94 65.59
CA ALA A 226 18.17 33.65 66.04
C ALA A 226 18.30 32.50 64.99
N PHE A 227 18.59 32.78 63.72
CA PHE A 227 19.04 31.75 62.78
C PHE A 227 20.36 32.12 62.09
N SER A 228 21.48 31.70 62.66
CA SER A 228 22.76 31.60 61.95
C SER A 228 22.95 30.15 61.53
N VAL A 229 22.67 29.85 60.25
CA VAL A 229 23.06 28.57 59.66
C VAL A 229 24.56 28.58 59.49
N ASP A 230 25.25 27.79 60.30
CA ASP A 230 26.66 27.53 60.13
C ASP A 230 26.86 26.81 58.78
N SER A 231 27.68 27.42 57.91
CA SER A 231 27.86 27.08 56.50
C SER A 231 28.56 25.74 56.25
N ASN A 232 28.81 24.96 57.30
CA ASN A 232 29.59 23.72 57.26
C ASN A 232 28.74 22.43 57.20
N SER A 233 27.41 22.52 57.18
CA SER A 233 26.53 21.37 56.95
C SER A 233 25.89 21.44 55.56
N GLY A 234 26.56 20.78 54.61
CA GLY A 234 26.24 20.65 53.19
C GLY A 234 24.85 21.11 52.73
N ILE A 235 24.84 22.16 51.92
CA ILE A 235 23.71 22.54 51.06
C ILE A 235 23.34 21.31 50.23
N LYS A 236 22.26 20.62 50.61
CA LYS A 236 21.71 19.53 49.80
C LYS A 236 21.12 20.14 48.54
N ASN A 237 21.82 19.99 47.42
CA ASN A 237 21.29 20.34 46.11
C ASN A 237 20.13 19.39 45.80
N PHE A 238 18.89 19.86 45.98
CA PHE A 238 17.67 19.15 45.59
C PHE A 238 17.41 19.36 44.09
N SER A 239 18.26 18.81 43.23
CA SER A 239 18.00 18.70 41.79
C SER A 239 17.29 17.38 41.48
N PHE A 240 16.37 17.41 40.53
CA PHE A 240 15.61 16.24 40.09
C PHE A 240 15.75 16.08 38.60
N SER A 241 16.32 14.95 38.18
CA SER A 241 16.38 14.56 36.79
C SER A 241 15.15 13.74 36.44
N MET A 242 14.31 14.23 35.53
CA MET A 242 13.15 13.50 35.03
C MET A 242 13.35 13.19 33.54
N ALA A 243 13.28 11.91 33.18
CA ALA A 243 13.25 11.51 31.77
C ALA A 243 11.93 11.97 31.14
N LEU A 244 12.02 12.71 30.03
CA LEU A 244 10.85 13.27 29.36
C LEU A 244 10.05 12.21 28.57
N PHE A 245 10.67 11.08 28.26
CA PHE A 245 10.07 9.95 27.58
C PHE A 245 10.50 8.62 28.20
N GLU A 246 9.51 7.83 28.63
CA GLU A 246 9.73 6.48 29.18
C GLU A 246 10.03 5.47 28.06
N GLU A 247 11.10 4.69 28.19
CA GLU A 247 11.55 3.73 27.16
C GLU A 247 10.51 2.67 26.82
N THR A 248 9.67 2.29 27.80
CA THR A 248 8.61 1.29 27.63
C THR A 248 7.43 1.80 26.80
N CYS A 249 7.28 3.12 26.69
CA CYS A 249 6.19 3.77 25.97
C CYS A 249 6.54 4.16 24.52
N VAL A 250 7.77 3.87 24.06
CA VAL A 250 8.24 4.17 22.71
C VAL A 250 7.66 3.14 21.71
N PRO A 251 7.00 3.57 20.63
CA PRO A 251 6.38 2.65 19.68
C PRO A 251 7.44 1.77 19.01
N LYS A 252 7.32 0.44 19.11
CA LYS A 252 8.21 -0.52 18.46
C LYS A 252 7.63 -0.89 17.09
N PRO A 253 8.20 -0.41 15.97
CA PRO A 253 7.64 -0.72 14.67
C PRO A 253 7.99 -2.16 14.29
N THR A 254 6.99 -2.93 13.85
CA THR A 254 7.16 -4.30 13.33
C THR A 254 7.12 -4.30 11.81
N MET A 255 8.11 -4.88 11.15
CA MET A 255 8.17 -4.95 9.69
C MET A 255 7.52 -6.26 9.20
N PHE A 256 6.36 -6.16 8.55
CA PHE A 256 5.62 -7.31 8.00
C PHE A 256 5.92 -7.63 6.52
N ILE A 257 6.92 -6.94 5.92
CA ILE A 257 7.18 -6.97 4.48
C ILE A 257 7.43 -8.40 3.96
N TYR A 258 8.20 -9.22 4.70
CA TYR A 258 8.56 -10.58 4.25
C TYR A 258 7.37 -11.54 4.19
N ASN A 259 6.43 -11.43 5.15
CA ASN A 259 5.21 -12.26 5.18
C ASN A 259 4.21 -11.84 4.10
N SER A 260 4.25 -10.58 3.67
CA SER A 260 3.40 -10.05 2.59
C SER A 260 3.99 -10.29 1.19
N LEU A 261 5.32 -10.43 1.09
CA LEU A 261 6.01 -10.64 -0.18
C LEU A 261 5.72 -12.00 -0.81
N ALA A 262 5.61 -13.06 0.00
CA ALA A 262 5.31 -14.41 -0.48
C ALA A 262 3.92 -14.51 -1.18
N PRO A 263 2.79 -14.10 -0.55
CA PRO A 263 1.50 -14.11 -1.23
C PRO A 263 1.45 -13.16 -2.42
N LEU A 264 2.15 -12.02 -2.38
CA LEU A 264 2.24 -11.10 -3.52
C LEU A 264 2.96 -11.74 -4.71
N SER A 265 4.06 -12.46 -4.47
CA SER A 265 4.80 -13.17 -5.53
C SER A 265 3.91 -14.21 -6.20
N ILE A 266 3.17 -14.99 -5.41
CA ILE A 266 2.23 -16.00 -5.92
C ILE A 266 1.13 -15.33 -6.76
N LEU A 267 0.55 -14.21 -6.29
CA LEU A 267 -0.46 -13.46 -7.03
C LEU A 267 0.08 -12.95 -8.37
N CYS A 268 1.30 -12.41 -8.40
CA CYS A 268 1.95 -11.94 -9.62
C CYS A 268 2.15 -13.09 -10.63
N ILE A 269 2.62 -14.25 -10.19
CA ILE A 269 2.77 -15.45 -11.04
C ILE A 269 1.42 -15.86 -11.60
N PHE A 270 0.37 -15.89 -10.77
CA PHE A 270 -0.98 -16.23 -11.19
C PHE A 270 -1.53 -15.25 -12.25
N LEU A 271 -1.32 -13.94 -12.07
CA LEU A 271 -1.72 -12.91 -13.04
C LEU A 271 -1.01 -13.08 -14.38
N ILE A 272 0.29 -13.41 -14.37
CA ILE A 272 1.04 -13.71 -15.61
C ILE A 272 0.46 -14.94 -16.30
N MET A 273 0.17 -16.01 -15.55
CA MET A 273 -0.44 -17.23 -16.09
C MET A 273 -1.82 -16.97 -16.70
N LEU A 274 -2.67 -16.19 -16.03
CA LEU A 274 -3.96 -15.77 -16.57
C LEU A 274 -3.81 -14.93 -17.86
N GLY A 275 -2.79 -14.07 -17.94
CA GLY A 275 -2.51 -13.30 -19.15
C GLY A 275 -2.03 -14.15 -20.33
N LEU A 276 -1.26 -15.21 -20.07
CA LEU A 276 -0.90 -16.19 -21.10
C LEU A 276 -2.13 -17.01 -21.54
N LEU A 277 -2.94 -17.44 -20.57
CA LEU A 277 -4.17 -18.18 -20.83
C LEU A 277 -5.17 -17.34 -21.64
N SER A 278 -5.35 -16.06 -21.34
CA SER A 278 -6.27 -15.18 -22.07
C SER A 278 -5.88 -15.05 -23.55
N CYS A 279 -4.59 -15.00 -23.86
CA CYS A 279 -4.11 -15.02 -25.25
C CYS A 279 -4.49 -16.32 -25.97
N LYS A 280 -4.37 -17.47 -25.30
CA LYS A 280 -4.77 -18.77 -25.85
C LYS A 280 -6.28 -18.94 -25.96
N LEU A 281 -7.05 -18.37 -25.04
CA LEU A 281 -8.52 -18.38 -25.11
C LEU A 281 -9.05 -17.61 -26.34
N LEU A 282 -8.35 -16.56 -26.80
CA LEU A 282 -8.70 -15.87 -28.05
C LEU A 282 -8.52 -16.77 -29.28
N GLU A 283 -7.44 -17.54 -29.34
CA GLU A 283 -7.22 -18.53 -30.41
C GLU A 283 -8.24 -19.67 -30.33
N LEU A 284 -8.49 -20.17 -29.12
CA LEU A 284 -9.45 -21.25 -28.87
C LEU A 284 -10.88 -20.84 -29.21
N LYS A 285 -11.26 -19.59 -28.96
CA LYS A 285 -12.57 -19.03 -29.36
C LYS A 285 -12.82 -19.21 -30.86
N VAL A 286 -11.83 -18.93 -31.70
CA VAL A 286 -11.96 -19.08 -33.16
C VAL A 286 -12.07 -20.57 -33.55
N LEU A 287 -11.28 -21.44 -32.90
CA LEU A 287 -11.38 -22.89 -33.09
C LEU A 287 -12.76 -23.45 -32.69
N VAL A 288 -13.30 -23.00 -31.57
CA VAL A 288 -14.62 -23.45 -31.11
C VAL A 288 -15.72 -23.00 -32.08
N VAL A 289 -15.72 -21.73 -32.49
CA VAL A 289 -16.76 -21.21 -33.40
C VAL A 289 -16.67 -21.89 -34.78
N SER A 290 -15.46 -22.10 -35.31
CA SER A 290 -15.26 -22.83 -36.57
C SER A 290 -15.66 -24.30 -36.49
N TYR A 291 -15.58 -24.91 -35.30
CA TYR A 291 -16.09 -26.26 -35.07
C TYR A 291 -17.62 -26.31 -35.10
N PHE A 292 -18.30 -25.37 -34.43
CA PHE A 292 -19.77 -25.32 -34.38
C PHE A 292 -20.42 -24.90 -35.71
N PHE A 293 -19.77 -24.07 -36.53
CA PHE A 293 -20.30 -23.56 -37.80
C PHE A 293 -19.40 -23.92 -38.99
N PRO A 294 -19.32 -25.21 -39.37
CA PRO A 294 -18.40 -25.66 -40.41
C PRO A 294 -18.71 -25.11 -41.80
N GLU A 295 -19.99 -24.96 -42.17
CA GLU A 295 -20.41 -24.44 -43.49
C GLU A 295 -19.99 -22.99 -43.69
N ILE A 296 -20.14 -22.16 -42.66
CA ILE A 296 -19.71 -20.75 -42.69
C ILE A 296 -18.18 -20.67 -42.75
N GLU A 297 -17.49 -21.56 -42.03
CA GLU A 297 -16.03 -21.62 -42.03
C GLU A 297 -15.45 -21.95 -43.40
N GLU A 298 -16.05 -22.89 -44.14
CA GLU A 298 -15.61 -23.24 -45.50
C GLU A 298 -15.69 -22.03 -46.45
N GLN A 299 -16.82 -21.32 -46.44
CA GLN A 299 -16.99 -20.09 -47.23
C GLN A 299 -16.00 -18.99 -46.84
N ARG A 300 -15.60 -18.94 -45.57
CA ARG A 300 -14.60 -17.99 -45.07
C ARG A 300 -13.19 -18.38 -45.50
N ILE A 301 -12.86 -19.67 -45.49
CA ILE A 301 -11.59 -20.19 -45.98
C ILE A 301 -11.42 -19.85 -47.46
N GLU A 302 -12.44 -20.08 -48.28
CA GLU A 302 -12.43 -19.71 -49.71
C GLU A 302 -12.23 -18.21 -49.92
N CYS A 303 -12.96 -17.38 -49.18
CA CYS A 303 -12.84 -15.93 -49.24
C CYS A 303 -11.44 -15.46 -48.85
N LEU A 304 -10.85 -16.04 -47.78
CA LEU A 304 -9.50 -15.72 -47.34
C LEU A 304 -8.45 -16.13 -48.37
N HIS A 305 -8.58 -17.34 -48.93
CA HIS A 305 -7.68 -17.86 -49.96
C HIS A 305 -7.65 -16.94 -51.19
N GLN A 306 -8.83 -16.56 -51.70
CA GLN A 306 -8.96 -15.62 -52.82
C GLN A 306 -8.38 -14.23 -52.48
N LYS A 307 -8.62 -13.74 -51.26
CA LYS A 307 -8.09 -12.45 -50.80
C LYS A 307 -6.56 -12.43 -50.78
N ILE A 308 -5.92 -13.52 -50.36
CA ILE A 308 -4.45 -13.61 -50.33
C ILE A 308 -3.89 -13.61 -51.76
N ILE A 309 -4.45 -14.42 -52.66
CA ILE A 309 -4.02 -14.46 -54.07
C ILE A 309 -4.14 -13.08 -54.72
N LYS A 310 -5.30 -12.43 -54.58
CA LYS A 310 -5.53 -11.09 -55.13
C LYS A 310 -4.55 -10.05 -54.57
N ASN A 311 -4.22 -10.14 -53.29
CA ASN A 311 -3.22 -9.24 -52.68
C ASN A 311 -1.81 -9.49 -53.23
N ARG A 312 -1.44 -10.74 -53.52
CA ARG A 312 -0.16 -11.06 -54.17
C ARG A 312 -0.11 -10.48 -55.58
N GLU A 313 -1.14 -10.71 -56.39
CA GLU A 313 -1.24 -10.16 -57.76
C GLU A 313 -1.12 -8.64 -57.78
N ASN A 314 -1.84 -7.95 -56.88
CA ASN A 314 -1.75 -6.50 -56.75
C ASN A 314 -0.36 -6.02 -56.32
N THR A 315 0.31 -6.78 -55.44
CA THR A 315 1.68 -6.45 -55.00
C THR A 315 2.68 -6.60 -56.15
N TYR A 316 2.54 -7.65 -56.97
CA TYR A 316 3.37 -7.85 -58.16
C TYR A 316 3.16 -6.72 -59.17
N LYS A 317 1.91 -6.40 -59.51
CA LYS A 317 1.60 -5.26 -60.40
C LYS A 317 2.23 -3.96 -59.89
N PHE A 318 2.08 -3.66 -58.60
CA PHE A 318 2.64 -2.44 -58.02
C PHE A 318 4.18 -2.44 -58.06
N SER A 319 4.83 -3.59 -57.84
CA SER A 319 6.29 -3.69 -57.97
C SER A 319 6.77 -3.48 -59.40
N GLU A 320 6.02 -3.99 -60.37
CA GLU A 320 6.31 -3.84 -61.80
C GLU A 320 6.20 -2.37 -62.24
N TYR A 321 5.10 -1.68 -61.89
CA TYR A 321 4.97 -0.24 -62.13
C TYR A 321 6.09 0.59 -61.48
N LYS A 322 6.55 0.21 -60.29
CA LYS A 322 7.64 0.91 -59.59
C LYS A 322 9.00 0.69 -60.24
N VAL A 323 9.24 -0.48 -60.84
CA VAL A 323 10.46 -0.74 -61.62
C VAL A 323 10.43 0.07 -62.92
N PHE A 324 9.27 0.11 -63.61
CA PHE A 324 9.12 0.89 -64.83
C PHE A 324 9.32 2.39 -64.60
N THR A 325 8.81 2.98 -63.51
CA THR A 325 9.03 4.41 -63.21
C THR A 325 10.47 4.74 -62.83
N VAL A 326 11.22 3.80 -62.27
CA VAL A 326 12.66 4.00 -61.96
C VAL A 326 13.54 3.88 -63.20
N GLN A 327 13.11 3.18 -64.26
CA GLN A 327 13.87 3.11 -65.52
C GLN A 327 13.59 4.27 -66.50
N ILE A 328 12.51 5.02 -66.28
CA ILE A 328 12.12 6.17 -67.12
C ILE A 328 12.72 7.50 -66.60
N ASN A 329 13.19 7.52 -65.35
CA ASN A 329 13.99 8.59 -64.77
C ASN A 329 15.48 8.25 -64.83
#